data_AF-A0A7C5ETH3-F1
#
_entry.id   AF-A0A7C5ETH3-F1
#
_cell.length_a   1.000
_cell.length_b   1.000
_cell.length_c   1.000
_cell.angle_alpha   90.00
_cell.angle_beta   90.00
_cell.angle_gamma   90.00
#
_symmetry.space_group_name_H-M   'P 1'
#
loop_
_entity.id
_entity.type
_entity.pdbx_description
1 polymer ?
#
loop_
_entity_poly.entity_id
_entity_poly.type
_entity_poly.pdbx_seq_one_letter_code
_entity_poly.pdbx_strand_id
1 'polypeptide(L)'
;PEFTTAISGVRNKEHGISLGTLVGSNITNPLVAIGGGALLSTYWVPRPLIAWDLVWETLTGAILWAILWFRKGKLGRWGAFYLIGLYFVYVISRAMFFSVD
;
A
#
# COMPACT_ATOMS: atom_id res chain seq x y z
N PRO A 1 3.41 11.78 -6.89
CA PRO A 1 3.90 11.64 -8.29
C PRO A 1 3.61 10.25 -8.87
N GLU A 2 3.62 9.19 -8.03
CA GLU A 2 3.43 7.81 -8.48
C GLU A 2 2.07 7.58 -9.14
N PHE A 3 1.01 8.21 -8.64
CA PHE A 3 -0.33 8.10 -9.22
C PHE A 3 -0.38 8.60 -10.68
N THR A 4 0.23 9.75 -10.95
CA THR A 4 0.32 10.31 -12.30
C THR A 4 1.15 9.42 -13.22
N THR A 5 2.26 8.87 -12.73
CA THR A 5 3.12 7.94 -13.48
C THR A 5 2.40 6.62 -13.80
N ALA A 6 1.66 6.06 -12.84
CA ALA A 6 0.87 4.86 -13.04
C ALA A 6 -0.24 5.09 -14.09
N ILE A 7 -0.98 6.20 -13.99
CA ILE A 7 -2.01 6.56 -14.99
C ILE A 7 -1.39 6.75 -16.37
N SER A 8 -0.27 7.46 -16.47
CA SER A 8 0.45 7.67 -17.72
C SER A 8 0.87 6.34 -18.35
N GLY A 9 1.40 5.41 -17.55
CA GLY A 9 1.75 4.06 -17.99
C GLY A 9 0.55 3.29 -18.55
N VAL A 10 -0.59 3.31 -17.86
CA VAL A 10 -1.83 2.68 -18.37
C VAL A 10 -2.31 3.35 -19.66
N ARG A 11 -2.27 4.69 -19.74
CA ARG A 11 -2.72 5.46 -20.92
C ARG A 11 -1.84 5.16 -22.14
N ASN A 12 -0.55 4.93 -21.94
CA ASN A 12 0.40 4.58 -22.98
C ASN A 12 0.39 3.08 -23.33
N LYS A 13 -0.53 2.28 -22.77
CA LYS A 13 -0.61 0.80 -22.88
C LYS A 13 0.61 0.06 -22.31
N GLU A 14 1.43 0.75 -21.53
CA GLU A 14 2.59 0.24 -20.81
C GLU A 14 2.17 -0.30 -19.44
N HIS A 15 1.35 -1.35 -19.44
CA HIS A 15 0.81 -1.94 -18.20
C HIS A 15 1.91 -2.43 -17.25
N GLY A 16 3.07 -2.85 -17.78
CA GLY A 16 4.23 -3.25 -16.98
C GLY A 16 4.83 -2.10 -16.16
N ILE A 17 4.92 -0.89 -16.74
CA ILE A 17 5.45 0.30 -16.04
C ILE A 17 4.51 0.72 -14.91
N SER A 18 3.20 0.68 -15.15
CA SER A 18 2.21 0.99 -14.12
C SER A 18 2.24 -0.01 -12.96
N LEU A 19 2.32 -1.32 -13.25
CA LEU A 19 2.43 -2.35 -12.22
C LEU A 19 3.75 -2.26 -11.46
N GLY A 20 4.86 -2.03 -12.16
CA GLY A 20 6.17 -1.84 -11.57
C GLY A 20 6.21 -0.63 -10.62
N THR A 21 5.54 0.46 -10.99
CA THR A 21 5.43 1.66 -10.14
C THR A 21 4.58 1.38 -8.88
N LEU A 22 3.46 0.68 -9.04
CA LEU A 22 2.58 0.31 -7.92
C LEU A 22 3.27 -0.64 -6.94
N VAL A 23 3.86 -1.73 -7.44
CA VAL A 23 4.54 -2.73 -6.58
C VAL A 23 5.82 -2.14 -6.00
N GLY A 24 6.60 -1.43 -6.82
CA GLY A 24 7.84 -0.79 -6.41
C GLY A 24 7.63 0.16 -5.24
N SER A 25 6.70 1.12 -5.36
CA SER A 25 6.43 2.10 -4.31
C SER A 25 5.99 1.47 -2.98
N ASN A 26 5.16 0.43 -2.99
CA ASN A 26 4.74 -0.27 -1.76
C ASN A 26 5.88 -1.05 -1.09
N ILE A 27 6.92 -1.47 -1.84
CA ILE A 27 8.08 -2.17 -1.27
C ILE A 27 9.14 -1.16 -0.82
N THR A 28 9.52 -0.22 -1.69
CA THR A 28 10.64 0.69 -1.43
C THR A 28 10.30 1.75 -0.41
N ASN A 29 9.07 2.29 -0.40
CA ASN A 29 8.75 3.42 0.49
C ASN A 29 8.86 3.02 1.97
N PRO A 30 8.24 1.93 2.46
CA PRO A 30 8.39 1.54 3.86
C PRO A 30 9.82 1.11 4.20
N LEU A 31 10.48 0.35 3.33
CA LEU A 31 11.84 -0.14 3.58
C LEU A 31 12.86 1.00 3.69
N VAL A 32 12.79 1.97 2.77
CA VAL A 32 13.73 3.11 2.77
C VAL A 32 13.37 4.11 3.85
N ALA A 33 12.09 4.47 4.01
CA ALA A 33 11.69 5.48 4.98
C ALA A 33 11.80 4.98 6.42
N ILE A 34 11.22 3.80 6.72
CA ILE A 34 11.22 3.24 8.08
C ILE A 34 12.55 2.54 8.35
N GLY A 35 12.98 1.64 7.47
CA GLY A 35 14.22 0.88 7.66
C GLY A 35 15.46 1.77 7.56
N GLY A 36 15.57 2.58 6.52
CA GLY A 36 16.66 3.55 6.37
C GLY A 36 16.62 4.63 7.46
N GLY A 37 15.43 5.12 7.82
CA GLY A 37 15.25 6.05 8.94
C GLY A 37 15.73 5.48 10.27
N ALA A 38 15.44 4.20 10.56
CA ALA A 38 15.89 3.53 11.77
C ALA A 38 17.41 3.29 11.82
N LEU A 39 18.08 3.17 10.68
CA LEU A 39 19.54 3.04 10.63
C LEU A 39 20.26 4.37 10.89
N LEU A 40 19.68 5.48 10.42
CA LEU A 40 20.30 6.80 10.51
C LEU A 40 19.92 7.55 11.80
N SER A 41 18.76 7.26 12.38
CA SER A 41 18.21 8.00 13.51
C SER A 41 17.89 7.08 14.68
N THR A 42 18.21 7.52 15.90
CA THR A 42 17.75 6.90 17.17
C THR A 42 16.27 7.20 17.44
N TYR A 43 15.50 7.55 16.40
CA TYR A 43 14.10 7.90 16.51
C TYR A 43 13.28 6.65 16.84
N TRP A 44 12.61 6.69 17.99
CA TRP A 44 11.65 5.68 18.38
C TRP A 44 10.40 5.84 17.52
N VAL A 45 10.25 4.92 16.56
CA VAL A 45 9.06 4.85 15.70
C VAL A 45 7.82 4.73 16.60
N PRO A 46 6.78 5.56 16.38
CA PRO A 46 5.55 5.52 17.15
C PRO A 46 4.96 4.11 17.16
N ARG A 47 4.61 3.61 18.35
CA ARG A 47 3.98 2.28 18.51
C ARG A 47 2.71 2.12 17.65
N PRO A 48 1.84 3.14 17.48
CA PRO A 48 0.69 3.05 16.58
C PRO A 48 1.07 2.73 15.13
N LEU A 49 2.17 3.31 14.63
CA LEU A 49 2.63 3.08 13.27
C LEU A 49 2.99 1.59 13.06
N ILE A 50 3.70 0.99 14.02
CA ILE A 50 4.14 -0.41 13.93
C ILE A 50 2.97 -1.37 14.17
N ALA A 51 2.17 -1.14 15.21
CA ALA A 51 1.15 -2.09 15.65
C ALA A 51 -0.14 -1.99 14.83
N TRP A 52 -0.44 -0.83 14.25
CA TRP A 52 -1.65 -0.61 13.46
C TRP A 52 -1.33 -0.49 11.98
N ASP A 53 -0.63 0.57 11.57
CA ASP A 53 -0.47 0.91 10.16
C ASP A 53 0.27 -0.20 9.39
N LEU A 54 1.37 -0.70 9.94
CA LEU A 54 2.20 -1.73 9.32
C LEU A 54 1.52 -3.10 9.25
N VAL A 55 0.70 -3.43 10.26
CA VAL A 55 -0.12 -4.65 10.28
C VAL A 55 -1.20 -4.59 9.21
N TRP A 56 -1.92 -3.46 9.12
CA TRP A 56 -2.91 -3.25 8.08
C TRP A 56 -2.30 -3.28 6.69
N GLU A 57 -1.18 -2.58 6.47
CA GLU A 57 -0.44 -2.60 5.21
C GLU A 57 -0.06 -4.04 4.80
N THR A 58 0.50 -4.81 5.72
CA THR A 58 0.87 -6.21 5.48
C THR A 58 -0.34 -7.09 5.18
N LEU A 59 -1.43 -6.95 5.94
CA LEU A 59 -2.67 -7.73 5.74
C LEU A 59 -3.31 -7.41 4.38
N THR A 60 -3.44 -6.14 4.04
CA THR A 60 -4.01 -5.72 2.76
C THR A 60 -3.15 -6.17 1.57
N GLY A 61 -1.81 -6.11 1.71
CA GLY A 61 -0.85 -6.64 0.76
C GLY A 61 -0.95 -8.15 0.58
N ALA A 62 -1.11 -8.90 1.67
CA ALA A 62 -1.30 -10.35 1.64
C ALA A 62 -2.63 -10.74 0.96
N ILE A 63 -3.71 -9.99 1.22
CA ILE A 63 -5.00 -10.19 0.55
C ILE A 63 -4.87 -9.92 -0.95
N LEU A 64 -4.21 -8.82 -1.32
CA LEU A 64 -3.89 -8.49 -2.72
C LEU A 64 -3.12 -9.62 -3.40
N TRP A 65 -2.08 -10.12 -2.75
CA TRP A 65 -1.26 -11.21 -3.26
C TRP A 65 -2.08 -12.50 -3.43
N ALA A 66 -2.91 -12.85 -2.46
CA ALA A 66 -3.82 -14.00 -2.56
C ALA A 66 -4.80 -13.85 -3.74
N ILE A 67 -5.42 -12.68 -3.91
CA ILE A 67 -6.33 -12.40 -5.04
C ILE A 67 -5.60 -12.58 -6.37
N LEU A 68 -4.39 -12.03 -6.49
CA LEU A 68 -3.59 -12.16 -7.72
C LEU A 68 -3.18 -13.61 -7.97
N TRP A 69 -2.82 -14.37 -6.94
CA TRP A 69 -2.49 -15.78 -7.04
C TRP A 69 -3.67 -16.61 -7.57
N PHE A 70 -4.85 -16.48 -6.95
CA PHE A 70 -6.04 -17.22 -7.36
C PHE A 70 -6.61 -16.78 -8.72
N ARG A 71 -6.38 -15.53 -9.14
CA ARG A 71 -6.88 -14.99 -10.42
C ARG A 71 -5.85 -14.96 -11.54
N LYS A 72 -4.74 -15.72 -11.44
CA LYS A 72 -3.67 -15.78 -12.46
C LYS A 72 -3.14 -14.38 -12.84
N GLY A 73 -2.91 -13.54 -11.84
CA GLY A 73 -2.37 -12.19 -11.99
C GLY A 73 -3.36 -11.14 -12.52
N LYS A 74 -4.66 -11.48 -12.64
CA LYS A 74 -5.68 -10.53 -13.14
C LYS A 74 -6.50 -9.94 -12.00
N LEU A 75 -6.43 -8.62 -11.85
CA LEU A 75 -7.31 -7.86 -10.98
C LEU A 75 -8.51 -7.31 -11.77
N GLY A 76 -9.71 -7.77 -11.45
CA GLY A 76 -10.95 -7.27 -12.06
C GLY A 76 -11.48 -5.99 -11.40
N ARG A 77 -12.46 -5.33 -12.03
CA ARG A 77 -13.12 -4.12 -11.48
C ARG A 77 -13.69 -4.33 -10.07
N TRP A 78 -14.26 -5.51 -9.82
CA TRP A 78 -14.75 -5.88 -8.49
C TRP A 78 -13.64 -5.99 -7.43
N GLY A 79 -12.47 -6.49 -7.81
CA GLY A 79 -11.31 -6.51 -6.92
C GLY A 79 -10.80 -5.10 -6.61
N ALA A 80 -10.82 -4.22 -7.61
CA ALA A 80 -10.47 -2.81 -7.40
C ALA A 80 -11.46 -2.10 -6.45
N PHE A 81 -12.78 -2.30 -6.62
CA PHE A 81 -13.78 -1.76 -5.69
C PHE A 81 -13.62 -2.28 -4.28
N TYR A 82 -13.33 -3.56 -4.11
CA TYR A 82 -13.05 -4.15 -2.81
C TYR A 82 -11.86 -3.46 -2.11
N LEU A 83 -10.75 -3.26 -2.83
CA LEU A 83 -9.55 -2.62 -2.27
C LEU A 83 -9.77 -1.15 -1.93
N ILE A 84 -10.51 -0.42 -2.77
CA ILE A 84 -10.89 0.97 -2.50
C ILE A 84 -11.79 1.01 -1.25
N GLY A 85 -12.78 0.13 -1.14
CA GLY A 85 -13.64 0.04 0.04
C GLY A 85 -12.85 -0.27 1.31
N LEU A 86 -11.93 -1.23 1.24
CA LEU A 86 -11.03 -1.59 2.32
C LEU A 86 -10.17 -0.40 2.77
N TYR A 87 -9.66 0.41 1.83
CA TYR A 87 -8.92 1.63 2.13
C TYR A 87 -9.77 2.63 2.92
N PHE A 88 -11.03 2.87 2.54
CA PHE A 88 -11.92 3.75 3.31
C PHE A 88 -12.20 3.20 4.71
N VAL A 89 -12.44 1.89 4.84
CA VAL A 89 -12.61 1.24 6.15
C VAL A 89 -11.38 1.44 7.03
N TYR A 90 -10.19 1.25 6.46
CA TYR A 90 -8.92 1.51 7.15
C TYR A 90 -8.79 2.97 7.59
N VAL A 91 -9.01 3.94 6.69
CA VAL A 91 -8.89 5.37 7.03
C VAL A 91 -9.89 5.76 8.11
N ILE A 92 -11.14 5.31 7.99
CA ILE A 92 -12.21 5.62 8.95
C ILE A 92 -11.93 4.97 10.32
N SER A 93 -11.53 3.70 10.34
CA SER A 93 -11.17 3.01 11.59
C SER A 93 -9.96 3.67 12.24
N ARG A 94 -8.89 3.96 11.48
CA ARG A 94 -7.71 4.66 11.98
C ARG A 94 -8.08 6.04 12.56
N ALA A 95 -8.92 6.80 11.86
CA ALA A 95 -9.39 8.10 12.34
C ALA A 95 -10.23 8.00 13.62
N MET A 96 -11.01 6.93 13.81
CA MET A 96 -11.78 6.71 15.04
C MET A 96 -10.91 6.26 16.22
N PHE A 97 -9.95 5.35 15.99
CA PHE A 97 -9.12 4.78 17.05
C PHE A 97 -7.93 5.67 17.45
N PHE A 98 -7.42 6.51 16.53
CA PHE A 98 -6.24 7.35 16.73
C PHE A 98 -6.52 8.84 16.41
N SER A 99 -7.74 9.32 16.67
CA SER A 99 -8.14 10.73 16.39
C SER A 99 -7.33 11.81 17.13
N VAL A 100 -6.46 11.42 18.07
CA VAL A 100 -5.87 12.33 19.07
C VAL A 100 -4.32 12.29 19.12
N ASP A 101 -3.66 11.59 18.18
CA ASP A 101 -2.19 11.64 18.05
C ASP A 101 -1.74 12.63 16.96
#